data_AF-A0A5P8P1H1-F1
#
_entry.id   AF-A0A5P8P1H1-F1
#
_cell.length_a   1.000
_cell.length_b   1.000
_cell.length_c   1.000
_cell.angle_alpha   90.00
_cell.angle_beta   90.00
_cell.angle_gamma   90.00
#
_symmetry.space_group_name_H-M   'P 1'
#
loop_
_entity.id
_entity.type
_entity.pdbx_description
1 polymer ?
#
loop_
_entity_poly.entity_id
_entity_poly.type
_entity_poly.pdbx_seq_one_letter_code
_entity_poly.pdbx_strand_id
1 'polypeptide(L)'
;MTNDIIDMIEQTPKLHSFKCKAVSYIIWVFLKFTTYIATLVVWYIYDYFIAFFTFILSFIVVGIIRSKMRNSAIPLKQQEYQYNDKGIADWFSAREICVGYDN
;
A
#
# COMPACT_ATOMS: atom_id res chain seq x y z
N MET A 1 -2.46 -39.84 -3.55
CA MET A 1 -3.82 -39.47 -3.11
C MET A 1 -3.75 -39.45 -1.60
N THR A 2 -3.60 -38.32 -0.93
CA THR A 2 -4.47 -37.13 -0.94
C THR A 2 -3.59 -35.95 -0.55
N ASN A 3 -3.31 -35.03 -1.48
CA ASN A 3 -2.70 -33.75 -1.13
C ASN A 3 -3.86 -32.82 -0.82
N ASP A 4 -4.11 -32.67 0.48
CA ASP A 4 -5.11 -31.79 1.01
C ASP A 4 -5.01 -30.40 0.39
N ILE A 5 -6.19 -29.86 0.15
CA ILE A 5 -6.49 -28.53 -0.36
C ILE A 5 -5.89 -27.53 0.65
N ILE A 6 -4.60 -27.21 0.51
CA ILE A 6 -4.04 -26.00 1.10
C ILE A 6 -4.75 -24.88 0.33
N ASP A 7 -5.73 -24.27 0.98
CA ASP A 7 -6.46 -23.09 0.50
C ASP A 7 -5.49 -22.18 -0.23
N MET A 8 -5.76 -21.90 -1.52
CA MET A 8 -4.85 -21.21 -2.44
C MET A 8 -4.52 -19.81 -1.90
N ILE A 9 -3.50 -19.71 -1.06
CA ILE A 9 -2.89 -18.45 -0.69
C ILE A 9 -2.14 -17.98 -1.94
N GLU A 10 -2.75 -17.09 -2.69
CA GLU A 10 -2.11 -16.42 -3.82
C GLU A 10 -0.87 -15.71 -3.29
N GLN A 11 0.30 -16.07 -3.82
CA GLN A 11 1.56 -15.48 -3.39
C GLN A 11 1.57 -14.00 -3.82
N THR A 12 2.11 -13.11 -2.98
CA THR A 12 2.27 -11.70 -3.35
C THR A 12 2.89 -11.58 -4.74
N PRO A 13 2.23 -10.90 -5.70
CA PRO A 13 2.65 -10.89 -7.09
C PRO A 13 4.04 -10.27 -7.21
N LYS A 14 4.96 -10.98 -7.86
CA LYS A 14 6.32 -10.49 -8.11
C LYS A 14 6.32 -9.70 -9.40
N LEU A 15 6.40 -8.36 -9.32
CA LEU A 15 6.43 -7.52 -10.53
C LEU A 15 7.75 -7.71 -11.30
N HIS A 16 7.69 -8.38 -12.46
CA HIS A 16 8.87 -8.58 -13.33
C HIS A 16 9.18 -7.33 -14.17
N SER A 17 8.16 -6.59 -14.61
CA SER A 17 8.36 -5.42 -15.47
C SER A 17 8.97 -4.25 -14.68
N PHE A 18 10.04 -3.65 -15.22
CA PHE A 18 10.72 -2.51 -14.62
C PHE A 18 9.77 -1.32 -14.39
N LYS A 19 8.82 -1.10 -15.32
CA LYS A 19 7.80 -0.05 -15.20
C LYS A 19 6.87 -0.29 -14.03
N CYS A 20 6.39 -1.52 -13.86
CA CYS A 20 5.47 -1.87 -12.79
C CYS A 20 6.17 -1.87 -11.41
N LYS A 21 7.44 -2.28 -11.38
CA LYS A 21 8.28 -2.17 -10.18
C LYS A 21 8.51 -0.72 -9.78
N ALA A 22 8.71 0.18 -10.74
CA ALA A 22 8.82 1.62 -10.46
C ALA A 22 7.51 2.19 -9.90
N VAL A 23 6.35 1.79 -10.45
CA VAL A 23 5.04 2.21 -9.94
C VAL A 23 4.82 1.72 -8.51
N SER A 24 5.06 0.43 -8.23
CA SER A 24 4.97 -0.10 -6.85
C SER A 24 5.87 0.67 -5.89
N TYR A 25 7.10 0.98 -6.32
CA TYR A 25 8.03 1.77 -5.51
C TYR A 25 7.52 3.18 -5.24
N ILE A 26 6.95 3.87 -6.23
CA ILE A 26 6.35 5.20 -6.08
C ILE A 26 5.21 5.16 -5.07
N ILE A 27 4.31 4.17 -5.17
CA ILE A 27 3.18 4.01 -4.25
C ILE A 27 3.68 3.72 -2.83
N TRP A 28 4.68 2.86 -2.69
CA TRP A 28 5.29 2.55 -1.40
C TRP A 28 5.92 3.79 -0.76
N VAL A 29 6.71 4.57 -1.52
CA VAL A 29 7.29 5.83 -1.06
C VAL A 29 6.19 6.82 -0.68
N PHE A 30 5.15 6.96 -1.50
CA PHE A 30 4.03 7.84 -1.22
C PHE A 30 3.35 7.48 0.11
N LEU A 31 3.04 6.21 0.33
CA LEU A 31 2.38 5.76 1.57
C LEU A 31 3.23 6.00 2.82
N LYS A 32 4.54 5.83 2.69
CA LYS A 32 5.44 5.95 3.84
C LYS A 32 5.79 7.40 4.15
N PHE A 33 6.04 8.23 3.13
CA PHE A 33 6.59 9.58 3.32
C PHE A 33 5.53 10.68 3.36
N THR A 34 4.30 10.47 2.86
CA THR A 34 3.26 11.51 2.84
C THR A 34 3.02 12.14 4.21
N THR A 35 2.86 11.33 5.27
CA THR A 35 2.63 11.84 6.62
C THR A 35 3.78 12.74 7.10
N TYR A 36 5.02 12.31 6.86
CA TYR A 36 6.20 13.08 7.28
C TYR A 36 6.37 14.35 6.47
N ILE A 37 6.24 14.27 5.14
CA ILE A 37 6.36 15.42 4.25
C ILE A 37 5.28 16.45 4.58
N ALA A 38 4.02 16.03 4.72
CA ALA A 38 2.92 16.92 5.07
C ALA A 38 3.17 17.64 6.40
N THR A 39 3.64 16.90 7.41
CA THR A 39 3.97 17.46 8.72
C THR A 39 5.12 18.45 8.65
N LEU A 40 6.19 18.11 7.92
CA LEU A 40 7.37 18.96 7.78
C LEU A 40 7.04 20.25 7.02
N VAL A 41 6.23 20.15 5.95
CA VAL A 41 5.75 21.31 5.19
C VAL A 41 4.91 22.23 6.08
N VAL A 42 3.96 21.68 6.84
CA VAL A 42 3.14 22.49 7.75
C VAL A 42 3.97 23.09 8.88
N TRP A 43 4.95 22.35 9.41
CA TRP A 43 5.86 22.87 10.42
C TRP A 43 6.74 24.01 9.89
N TYR A 44 7.12 23.97 8.61
CA TYR A 44 7.90 25.05 7.99
C TYR A 44 7.09 26.34 7.79
N ILE A 45 5.78 26.22 7.52
CA ILE A 45 4.91 27.35 7.18
C ILE A 45 4.14 27.90 8.39
N TYR A 46 3.81 27.05 9.36
CA TYR A 46 2.95 27.35 10.50
C TYR A 46 3.61 26.95 11.84
N ASP A 47 2.85 26.99 12.93
CA ASP A 47 3.32 26.62 14.26
C ASP A 47 3.39 25.11 14.52
N TYR A 48 4.16 24.74 15.53
CA TYR A 48 4.33 23.35 15.98
C TYR A 48 2.99 22.67 16.36
N PHE A 49 2.04 23.45 16.90
CA PHE A 49 0.72 22.93 17.30
C PHE A 49 -0.07 22.44 16.08
N ILE A 50 -0.12 23.26 15.02
CA ILE A 50 -0.80 22.92 13.77
C ILE A 50 -0.10 21.76 13.06
N ALA A 51 1.24 21.73 13.10
CA ALA A 51 2.02 20.62 12.56
C ALA A 51 1.66 19.29 13.25
N PHE A 52 1.50 19.29 14.57
CA PHE A 52 1.11 18.09 15.33
C PHE A 52 -0.29 17.57 14.94
N PHE A 53 -1.29 18.44 14.85
CA PHE A 53 -2.62 18.03 14.39
C PHE A 53 -2.60 17.55 12.94
N THR A 54 -1.76 18.16 12.09
CA THR A 54 -1.60 17.72 10.70
C THR A 54 -0.93 16.35 10.61
N PHE A 55 0.01 16.04 11.50
CA PHE A 55 0.62 14.72 11.61
C PHE A 55 -0.46 13.65 11.91
N ILE A 56 -1.28 13.89 12.93
CA ILE A 56 -2.38 12.98 13.30
C ILE A 56 -3.38 12.83 12.15
N LEU A 57 -3.82 13.94 11.57
CA LEU A 57 -4.78 13.93 10.46
C LEU A 57 -4.23 13.17 9.25
N SER A 58 -2.98 13.45 8.87
CA SER A 58 -2.31 12.78 7.76
C SER A 58 -2.13 11.29 8.03
N PHE A 59 -1.82 10.90 9.27
CA PHE A 59 -1.75 9.50 9.67
C PHE A 59 -3.09 8.77 9.46
N ILE A 60 -4.20 9.39 9.85
CA ILE A 60 -5.56 8.84 9.63
C ILE A 60 -5.86 8.73 8.13
N VAL A 61 -5.63 9.80 7.36
CA VAL A 61 -5.89 9.80 5.91
C VAL A 61 -5.09 8.71 5.20
N VAL A 62 -3.79 8.59 5.49
CA VAL A 62 -2.93 7.54 4.92
C VAL A 62 -3.38 6.14 5.38
N GLY A 63 -3.87 5.99 6.62
CA GLY A 63 -4.48 4.76 7.12
C GLY A 63 -5.72 4.33 6.32
N ILE A 64 -6.61 5.28 6.01
CA ILE A 64 -7.79 5.04 5.17
C ILE A 64 -7.37 4.60 3.76
N ILE A 65 -6.40 5.28 3.17
CA ILE A 65 -5.87 4.93 1.83
C ILE A 65 -5.31 3.50 1.83
N ARG A 66 -4.52 3.12 2.85
CA ARG A 66 -4.00 1.75 3.00
C ARG A 66 -5.11 0.71 3.11
N SER A 67 -6.14 0.99 3.90
CA SER A 67 -7.29 0.10 4.03
C SER A 67 -8.03 -0.07 2.70
N LYS A 68 -8.27 1.03 1.97
CA LYS A 68 -8.90 1.00 0.65
C LYS A 68 -8.09 0.19 -0.37
N MET A 69 -6.77 0.38 -0.42
CA MET A 69 -5.92 -0.37 -1.36
C MET A 69 -5.91 -1.86 -1.07
N ARG A 70 -5.88 -2.27 0.21
CA ARG A 70 -6.02 -3.69 0.58
C ARG A 70 -7.35 -4.27 0.11
N ASN A 71 -8.45 -3.55 0.33
CA ASN A 71 -9.78 -4.04 -0.04
C ASN A 71 -10.02 -4.08 -1.55
N SER A 72 -9.38 -3.20 -2.33
CA SER A 72 -9.47 -3.21 -3.80
C SER A 72 -8.56 -4.28 -4.41
N ALA A 73 -7.31 -4.34 -3.95
CA ALA A 73 -6.28 -5.12 -4.61
C ALA A 73 -6.18 -6.56 -4.10
N ILE A 74 -6.41 -6.85 -2.83
CA ILE A 74 -6.15 -8.18 -2.26
C ILE A 74 -7.44 -9.01 -2.32
N PRO A 75 -7.41 -10.30 -2.70
CA PRO A 75 -8.60 -11.13 -2.76
C PRO A 75 -9.21 -11.35 -1.36
N LEU A 76 -10.55 -11.43 -1.28
CA LEU A 76 -11.31 -11.48 -0.01
C LEU A 76 -10.79 -12.52 0.99
N LYS A 77 -10.40 -13.70 0.50
CA LYS A 77 -9.84 -14.78 1.34
C LYS A 77 -8.55 -14.40 2.07
N GLN A 78 -7.83 -13.40 1.57
CA GLN A 78 -6.53 -13.00 2.08
C GLN A 78 -6.48 -11.56 2.60
N GLN A 79 -7.56 -10.78 2.49
CA GLN A 79 -7.55 -9.37 2.91
C GLN A 79 -7.20 -9.17 4.39
N GLU A 80 -7.53 -10.14 5.25
CA GLU A 80 -7.31 -10.06 6.69
C GLU A 80 -5.86 -10.33 7.11
N TYR A 81 -5.01 -10.84 6.21
CA TYR A 81 -3.59 -11.04 6.53
C TYR A 81 -2.84 -9.72 6.74
N GLN A 82 -1.80 -9.78 7.56
CA GLN A 82 -0.91 -8.65 7.81
C GLN A 82 0.03 -8.46 6.60
N TYR A 83 -0.24 -7.45 5.78
CA TYR A 83 0.64 -7.05 4.69
C TYR A 83 1.50 -5.86 5.09
N ASN A 84 2.78 -5.91 4.71
CA ASN A 84 3.65 -4.74 4.73
C ASN A 84 3.20 -3.74 3.65
N ASP A 85 3.50 -2.45 3.83
CA ASP A 85 3.17 -1.38 2.88
C ASP A 85 3.67 -1.69 1.46
N LYS A 86 4.84 -2.34 1.36
CA LYS A 86 5.39 -2.81 0.09
C LYS A 86 4.54 -3.90 -0.56
N GLY A 87 4.04 -4.85 0.23
CA GLY A 87 3.15 -5.91 -0.26
C GLY A 87 1.81 -5.34 -0.74
N ILE A 88 1.27 -4.33 -0.05
CA ILE A 88 0.05 -3.62 -0.49
C ILE A 88 0.30 -2.91 -1.82
N ALA A 89 1.44 -2.22 -1.96
CA ALA A 89 1.82 -1.55 -3.20
C ALA A 89 2.04 -2.54 -4.36
N ASP A 90 2.67 -3.69 -4.09
CA ASP A 90 2.89 -4.73 -5.08
C ASP A 90 1.56 -5.33 -5.57
N TRP A 91 0.63 -5.65 -4.65
CA TRP A 91 -0.72 -6.11 -4.98
C TRP A 91 -1.51 -5.08 -5.79
N PHE A 92 -1.50 -3.82 -5.35
CA PHE A 92 -2.23 -2.75 -6.02
C PHE A 92 -1.67 -2.48 -7.42
N SER A 93 -0.35 -2.41 -7.57
CA SER A 93 0.27 -2.18 -8.87
C SER A 93 0.08 -3.37 -9.83
N ALA A 94 0.08 -4.61 -9.34
CA ALA A 94 -0.16 -5.78 -10.17
C ALA A 94 -1.61 -5.86 -10.68
N ARG A 95 -2.62 -5.61 -9.84
CA ARG A 95 -4.03 -5.77 -10.23
C ARG A 95 -4.65 -4.56 -10.91
N GLU A 96 -4.33 -3.35 -10.46
CA GLU A 96 -5.03 -2.14 -10.93
C GLU A 96 -4.29 -1.42 -12.05
N ILE A 97 -2.94 -1.50 -12.08
CA ILE A 97 -2.11 -0.68 -12.99
C ILE A 97 -1.47 -1.55 -14.07
N CYS A 98 -0.90 -2.68 -13.68
CA CYS A 98 -0.23 -3.61 -14.58
C CYS A 98 -1.07 -4.87 -14.80
N VAL A 99 -2.27 -4.66 -15.33
CA VAL A 99 -3.20 -5.72 -15.72
C VAL A 99 -2.50 -6.66 -16.71
N GLY A 100 -2.19 -7.88 -16.28
CA GLY A 100 -1.54 -8.89 -17.13
C GLY A 100 -0.47 -9.75 -16.46
N TYR A 101 -0.34 -9.73 -15.13
CA TYR A 101 0.58 -10.61 -14.40
C TYR A 101 -0.09 -11.86 -13.80
N ASP A 102 -1.38 -12.06 -14.04
CA ASP A 102 -2.17 -13.22 -13.56
C ASP A 102 -2.02 -14.46 -14.50
N ASN A 103 -0.83 -14.69 -15.06
CA ASN A 103 -0.50 -15.90 -15.83
C ASN A 103 0.74 -16.60 -15.27
#